data_AF-A0A152A3Q8-F1
#
_entry.id   AF-A0A152A3Q8-F1
#
_cell.length_a   1.000
_cell.length_b   1.000
_cell.length_c   1.000
_cell.angle_alpha   90.00
_cell.angle_beta   90.00
_cell.angle_gamma   90.00
#
_symmetry.space_group_name_H-M   'P 1'
#
loop_
_entity.id
_entity.type
_entity.pdbx_description
1 polymer ?
#
loop_
_entity_poly.entity_id
_entity_poly.type
_entity_poly.pdbx_seq_one_letter_code
_entity_poly.pdbx_strand_id
1 'polypeptide(L)'
;MTSISTLNNIEEKVIEAINTASLSFNELAQSLDVQESKEHLVKFQGLSDKFFTIVEKDIHKRLIDVIDSMTDVAVFDHSSYLKKTELEVSHNLTGIILSHLVDLENVFSDLDSINSNK
;
A
#
# COMPACT_ATOMS: atom_id res chain seq x y z
N MET A 1 -14.82 0.44 -24.77
CA MET A 1 -14.93 -0.68 -23.80
C MET A 1 -15.90 -0.24 -22.71
N THR A 2 -16.80 -1.11 -22.25
CA THR A 2 -17.86 -0.73 -21.31
C THR A 2 -17.31 -0.54 -19.89
N SER A 3 -17.84 0.42 -19.13
CA SER A 3 -17.45 0.73 -17.74
C SER A 3 -17.45 -0.51 -16.82
N ILE A 4 -18.36 -1.46 -17.05
CA ILE A 4 -18.46 -2.75 -16.34
C ILE A 4 -17.19 -3.60 -16.50
N SER A 5 -16.60 -3.67 -17.70
CA SER A 5 -15.35 -4.41 -17.92
C SER A 5 -14.17 -3.80 -17.17
N THR A 6 -14.19 -2.48 -16.96
CA THR A 6 -13.15 -1.76 -16.21
C THR A 6 -13.32 -2.02 -14.71
N LEU A 7 -14.56 -2.02 -14.21
CA LEU A 7 -14.88 -2.35 -12.81
C LEU A 7 -14.50 -3.78 -12.44
N ASN A 8 -14.80 -4.77 -13.29
CA ASN A 8 -14.40 -6.16 -13.03
C ASN A 8 -12.87 -6.32 -12.95
N ASN A 9 -12.14 -5.58 -13.79
CA ASN A 9 -10.68 -5.62 -13.77
C ASN A 9 -10.11 -4.86 -12.55
N ILE A 10 -10.79 -3.82 -12.05
CA ILE A 10 -10.46 -3.20 -10.77
C ILE A 10 -10.68 -4.19 -9.62
N GLU A 11 -11.77 -4.96 -9.64
CA GLU A 11 -12.05 -5.98 -8.62
C GLU A 11 -10.96 -7.05 -8.55
N GLU A 12 -10.50 -7.55 -9.71
CA GLU A 12 -9.36 -8.46 -9.78
C GLU A 12 -8.09 -7.85 -9.14
N LYS A 13 -7.87 -6.54 -9.36
CA LYS A 13 -6.73 -5.83 -8.78
C LYS A 13 -6.86 -5.61 -7.28
N VAL A 14 -8.07 -5.40 -6.77
CA VAL A 14 -8.34 -5.35 -5.32
C VAL A 14 -8.00 -6.70 -4.67
N ILE A 15 -8.40 -7.81 -5.29
CA ILE A 15 -8.04 -9.15 -4.81
C ILE A 15 -6.51 -9.34 -4.82
N GLU A 16 -5.84 -8.93 -5.89
CA GLU A 16 -4.37 -8.98 -5.98
C GLU A 16 -3.71 -8.14 -4.87
N ALA A 17 -4.21 -6.94 -4.59
CA ALA A 17 -3.71 -6.07 -3.52
C ALA A 17 -3.86 -6.71 -2.13
N ILE A 18 -5.05 -7.27 -1.82
CA ILE A 18 -5.30 -7.93 -0.54
C ILE A 18 -4.36 -9.13 -0.34
N ASN A 19 -4.20 -9.96 -1.38
CA ASN A 19 -3.28 -11.10 -1.32
C ASN A 19 -1.82 -10.63 -1.13
N THR A 20 -1.41 -9.57 -1.82
CA THR A 20 -0.07 -9.00 -1.71
C THR A 20 0.19 -8.44 -0.30
N ALA A 21 -0.78 -7.74 0.29
CA ALA A 21 -0.69 -7.25 1.67
C ALA A 21 -0.63 -8.40 2.69
N SER A 22 -1.42 -9.45 2.49
CA SER A 22 -1.38 -10.65 3.35
C SER A 22 0.00 -11.30 3.34
N LEU A 23 0.60 -11.44 2.15
CA LEU A 23 1.97 -11.94 2.00
C LEU A 23 2.99 -11.01 2.67
N SER A 24 2.85 -9.67 2.51
CA SER A 24 3.77 -8.75 3.17
C SER A 24 3.69 -8.88 4.69
N PHE A 25 2.49 -8.97 5.28
CA PHE A 25 2.37 -9.18 6.71
C PHE A 25 2.98 -10.49 7.20
N ASN A 26 2.90 -11.55 6.40
CA ASN A 26 3.54 -12.82 6.72
C ASN A 26 5.08 -12.70 6.74
N GLU A 27 5.67 -12.02 5.75
CA GLU A 27 7.12 -11.76 5.74
C GLU A 27 7.54 -10.85 6.90
N LEU A 28 6.73 -9.83 7.24
CA LEU A 28 6.99 -9.00 8.42
C LEU A 28 6.97 -9.85 9.70
N ALA A 29 5.99 -10.73 9.87
CA ALA A 29 5.92 -11.61 11.03
C ALA A 29 7.13 -12.56 11.12
N GLN A 30 7.58 -13.10 9.99
CA GLN A 30 8.78 -13.95 9.92
C GLN A 30 10.06 -13.15 10.21
N SER A 31 10.11 -11.88 9.83
CA SER A 31 11.27 -11.02 10.12
C SER A 31 11.50 -10.73 11.60
N LEU A 32 10.50 -10.98 12.45
CA LEU A 32 10.62 -10.86 13.90
C LEU A 32 11.35 -12.06 14.53
N ASP A 33 11.50 -13.16 13.79
CA ASP A 33 12.44 -14.23 14.16
C ASP A 33 13.86 -13.79 13.76
N VAL A 34 14.81 -13.97 14.67
CA VAL A 34 16.18 -13.44 14.53
C VAL A 34 16.95 -14.18 13.44
N GLN A 35 16.51 -15.41 13.12
CA GLN A 35 17.02 -16.16 11.98
C GLN A 35 16.41 -15.60 10.69
N GLU A 36 17.26 -15.25 9.72
CA GLU A 36 16.83 -14.79 8.38
C GLU A 36 16.04 -13.45 8.35
N SER A 37 15.96 -12.72 9.47
CA SER A 37 15.25 -11.43 9.60
C SER A 37 15.50 -10.46 8.43
N LYS A 38 16.76 -10.30 8.02
CA LYS A 38 17.15 -9.39 6.93
C LYS A 38 16.58 -9.80 5.56
N GLU A 39 16.48 -11.09 5.29
CA GLU A 39 15.90 -11.59 4.04
C GLU A 39 14.38 -11.35 4.01
N HIS A 40 13.71 -11.62 5.13
CA HIS A 40 12.28 -11.38 5.30
C HIS A 40 11.93 -9.89 5.24
N LEU A 41 12.75 -9.00 5.78
CA LEU A 41 12.57 -7.54 5.66
C LEU A 41 12.66 -7.06 4.21
N VAL A 42 13.61 -7.58 3.43
CA VAL A 42 13.74 -7.23 2.00
C VAL A 42 12.53 -7.74 1.20
N LYS A 43 12.05 -8.96 1.49
CA LYS A 43 10.83 -9.50 0.88
C LYS A 43 9.59 -8.69 1.26
N PHE A 44 9.46 -8.33 2.53
CA PHE A 44 8.40 -7.47 3.04
C PHE A 44 8.37 -6.14 2.28
N GLN A 45 9.51 -5.45 2.19
CA GLN A 45 9.63 -4.18 1.48
C GLN A 45 9.20 -4.31 0.01
N GLY A 46 9.69 -5.33 -0.70
CA GLY A 46 9.31 -5.56 -2.10
C GLY A 46 7.81 -5.84 -2.28
N LEU A 47 7.19 -6.58 -1.35
CA LEU A 47 5.75 -6.83 -1.35
C LEU A 47 4.94 -5.57 -1.01
N SER A 48 5.41 -4.75 -0.07
CA SER A 48 4.78 -3.47 0.26
C SER A 48 4.83 -2.50 -0.92
N ASP A 49 5.97 -2.37 -1.60
CA ASP A 49 6.10 -1.53 -2.80
C ASP A 49 5.16 -2.00 -3.93
N LYS A 50 5.05 -3.32 -4.11
CA LYS A 50 4.11 -3.92 -5.06
C LYS A 50 2.66 -3.60 -4.67
N PHE A 51 2.30 -3.76 -3.40
CA PHE A 51 0.98 -3.41 -2.89
C PHE A 51 0.63 -1.95 -3.19
N PHE A 52 1.53 -1.01 -2.85
CA PHE A 52 1.32 0.41 -3.12
C PHE A 52 1.14 0.70 -4.60
N THR A 53 1.94 0.06 -5.46
CA THR A 53 1.81 0.19 -6.90
C THR A 53 0.43 -0.24 -7.41
N ILE A 54 -0.08 -1.39 -6.93
CA ILE A 54 -1.41 -1.88 -7.32
C ILE A 54 -2.50 -0.91 -6.83
N VAL A 55 -2.44 -0.47 -5.58
CA VAL A 55 -3.45 0.42 -5.01
C VAL A 55 -3.48 1.77 -5.72
N GLU A 56 -2.31 2.39 -5.92
CA GLU A 56 -2.22 3.72 -6.50
C GLU A 56 -2.53 3.72 -8.01
N LYS A 57 -1.86 2.85 -8.77
CA LYS A 57 -1.90 2.90 -10.24
C LYS A 57 -3.02 2.07 -10.84
N ASP A 58 -3.33 0.92 -10.25
CA ASP A 58 -4.29 -0.02 -10.84
C ASP A 58 -5.69 0.10 -10.23
N ILE A 59 -5.82 0.51 -8.97
CA ILE A 59 -7.13 0.63 -8.32
C ILE A 59 -7.59 2.09 -8.31
N HIS A 60 -6.87 2.97 -7.62
CA HIS A 60 -7.25 4.37 -7.42
C HIS A 60 -7.39 5.12 -8.74
N LYS A 61 -6.35 5.10 -9.58
CA LYS A 61 -6.38 5.80 -10.86
C LYS A 61 -7.53 5.33 -11.76
N ARG A 62 -7.75 4.02 -11.86
CA ARG A 62 -8.82 3.46 -12.71
C ARG A 62 -10.21 3.74 -12.15
N LEU A 63 -10.38 3.77 -10.83
CA LEU A 63 -11.64 4.21 -10.21
C LEU A 63 -11.92 5.69 -10.50
N ILE A 64 -10.90 6.55 -10.44
CA ILE A 64 -11.02 7.96 -10.83
C ILE A 64 -11.40 8.07 -12.31
N ASP A 65 -10.71 7.37 -13.21
CA ASP A 65 -11.03 7.37 -14.65
C ASP A 65 -12.48 6.91 -14.91
N VAL A 66 -12.98 5.92 -14.16
CA VAL A 66 -14.38 5.47 -14.26
C VAL A 66 -15.34 6.55 -13.75
N ILE A 67 -15.06 7.17 -12.60
CA ILE A 67 -15.88 8.26 -12.07
C ILE A 67 -15.92 9.43 -13.05
N ASP A 68 -14.77 9.86 -13.57
CA ASP A 68 -14.63 10.95 -14.52
C ASP A 68 -15.45 10.66 -15.80
N SER A 69 -15.35 9.42 -16.32
CA SER A 69 -16.15 8.98 -17.48
C SER A 69 -17.66 8.98 -17.24
N MET A 70 -18.11 8.85 -15.98
CA MET A 70 -19.52 8.91 -15.60
C MET A 70 -19.98 10.35 -15.33
N THR A 71 -19.12 11.20 -14.80
CA THR A 71 -19.42 12.63 -14.59
C THR A 71 -19.38 13.46 -15.88
N ASP A 72 -18.66 13.01 -16.92
CA ASP A 72 -18.78 13.59 -18.26
C ASP A 72 -20.15 13.29 -18.91
N VAL A 73 -20.85 12.25 -18.44
CA VAL A 73 -22.18 11.84 -18.94
C VAL A 73 -23.33 12.46 -18.16
N ALA A 74 -23.08 12.95 -16.94
CA ALA A 74 -24.05 13.69 -16.14
C ALA A 74 -23.31 14.72 -15.28
N VAL A 75 -23.63 16.00 -15.48
CA VAL A 75 -23.20 17.13 -14.63
C VAL A 75 -23.65 16.86 -13.20
N PHE A 76 -22.86 16.10 -12.45
CA PHE A 76 -23.12 15.80 -11.04
C PHE A 76 -22.45 16.88 -10.21
N ASP A 77 -23.29 17.73 -9.66
CA ASP A 77 -22.93 18.81 -8.76
C ASP A 77 -22.14 18.28 -7.54
N HIS A 78 -21.18 19.07 -7.10
CA HIS A 78 -20.04 18.70 -6.26
C HIS A 78 -20.40 18.11 -4.87
N SER A 79 -20.45 16.78 -4.74
CA SER A 79 -20.44 16.08 -3.44
C SER A 79 -19.04 15.68 -2.93
N SER A 80 -17.99 16.20 -3.58
CA SER A 80 -16.58 15.82 -3.44
C SER A 80 -15.91 16.12 -2.08
N TYR A 81 -16.62 16.65 -1.09
CA TYR A 81 -16.01 16.97 0.20
C TYR A 81 -15.85 15.78 1.16
N LEU A 82 -16.61 14.69 1.03
CA LEU A 82 -16.44 13.52 1.91
C LEU A 82 -15.27 12.61 1.49
N LYS A 83 -15.01 12.47 0.18
CA LYS A 83 -14.00 11.53 -0.35
C LYS A 83 -12.56 11.99 -0.13
N LYS A 84 -12.32 13.30 -0.05
CA LYS A 84 -10.98 13.86 0.17
C LYS A 84 -10.46 13.54 1.58
N THR A 85 -11.32 13.66 2.58
CA THR A 85 -10.96 13.40 3.99
C THR A 85 -10.62 11.93 4.22
N GLU A 86 -11.35 10.99 3.62
CA GLU A 86 -11.05 9.56 3.73
C GLU A 86 -9.72 9.19 3.04
N LEU A 87 -9.44 9.79 1.88
CA LEU A 87 -8.14 9.62 1.20
C LEU A 87 -6.98 10.22 2.03
N GLU A 88 -7.19 11.40 2.62
CA GLU A 88 -6.21 12.04 3.51
C GLU A 88 -5.93 11.18 4.75
N VAL A 89 -6.95 10.53 5.32
CA VAL A 89 -6.77 9.60 6.45
C VAL A 89 -5.95 8.37 6.03
N SER A 90 -6.24 7.76 4.89
CA SER A 90 -5.47 6.62 4.37
C SER A 90 -4.01 7.00 4.08
N HIS A 91 -3.79 8.17 3.49
CA HIS A 91 -2.46 8.70 3.22
C HIS A 91 -1.68 9.02 4.51
N ASN A 92 -2.34 9.60 5.51
CA ASN A 92 -1.73 9.87 6.83
C ASN A 92 -1.35 8.58 7.54
N LEU A 93 -2.22 7.55 7.51
CA LEU A 93 -1.91 6.25 8.10
C LEU A 93 -0.70 5.60 7.42
N THR A 94 -0.62 5.69 6.09
CA THR A 94 0.53 5.21 5.31
C THR A 94 1.83 5.92 5.71
N GLY A 95 1.78 7.24 5.87
CA GLY A 95 2.94 8.03 6.32
C GLY A 95 3.43 7.62 7.72
N ILE A 96 2.50 7.35 8.64
CA ILE A 96 2.83 6.87 9.99
C ILE A 96 3.54 5.51 9.94
N ILE A 97 3.02 4.56 9.16
CA ILE A 97 3.63 3.23 8.99
C ILE A 97 5.04 3.35 8.42
N LEU A 98 5.23 4.18 7.39
CA LEU A 98 6.54 4.41 6.79
C LEU A 98 7.53 5.05 7.78
N SER A 99 7.08 6.00 8.63
CA SER A 99 7.95 6.60 9.63
C SER A 99 8.44 5.58 10.67
N HIS A 100 7.56 4.66 11.09
CA HIS A 100 7.92 3.63 12.04
C HIS A 100 8.83 2.54 11.45
N LEU A 101 8.78 2.31 10.13
CA LEU A 101 9.76 1.44 9.47
C LEU A 101 11.16 2.04 9.48
N VAL A 102 11.27 3.36 9.29
CA VAL A 102 12.55 4.08 9.40
C VAL A 102 13.08 4.03 10.83
N ASP A 103 12.22 4.21 11.83
CA ASP A 103 12.61 4.08 13.24
C ASP A 103 13.14 2.68 13.56
N LEU A 104 12.50 1.63 13.03
CA LEU A 104 12.96 0.25 13.20
C LEU A 104 14.31 0.02 12.53
N GLU A 105 14.51 0.48 11.29
CA GLU A 105 15.81 0.42 10.60
C GLU A 105 16.93 1.06 11.42
N ASN A 106 16.67 2.23 12.02
CA ASN A 106 17.64 2.91 12.87
C ASN A 106 17.98 2.09 14.13
N VAL A 107 16.99 1.50 14.79
CA VAL A 107 17.20 0.63 15.95
C VAL A 107 18.05 -0.60 15.59
N PHE A 108 17.79 -1.22 14.44
CA PHE A 108 18.59 -2.36 13.96
C PHE A 108 20.02 -1.94 13.60
N SER A 109 20.20 -0.79 12.95
CA SER A 109 21.52 -0.23 12.66
C SER A 109 22.33 0.03 13.93
N ASP A 110 21.69 0.58 14.96
CA ASP A 110 22.33 0.84 16.25
C ASP A 110 22.70 -0.48 16.96
N LEU A 111 21.84 -1.49 16.92
CA LEU A 111 22.12 -2.83 17.46
C LEU A 111 23.29 -3.53 16.77
N ASP A 112 23.38 -3.44 15.43
CA ASP A 112 24.49 -3.98 14.65
C ASP A 112 25.82 -3.28 14.98
N SER A 113 25.78 -1.96 15.25
CA SER A 113 26.94 -1.18 15.67
C SER A 113 27.45 -1.55 17.08
N ILE A 114 26.54 -1.94 17.98
CA ILE A 114 26.84 -2.38 19.34
C ILE A 114 27.45 -3.79 19.32
N ASN A 115 26.91 -4.69 18.49
CA ASN A 115 27.43 -6.05 18.36
C ASN A 115 28.78 -6.11 17.61
N SER A 116 29.08 -5.12 16.77
CA SER A 116 30.37 -5.06 16.03
C SER A 116 31.54 -4.48 16.84
N ASN A 117 31.28 -3.90 18.03
CA ASN A 117 32.28 -3.32 18.93
C ASN A 117 32.57 -4.20 20.17
N LYS A 118 32.08 -5.44 20.20
CA LYS A 118 32.45 -6.48 21.18
C LYS A 118 33.35 -7.51 20.52
#